data_AF-A0A536I234-F1
#
_entry.id   AF-A0A536I234-F1
#
_cell.length_a   1.000
_cell.length_b   1.000
_cell.length_c   1.000
_cell.angle_alpha   90.00
_cell.angle_beta   90.00
_cell.angle_gamma   90.00
#
_symmetry.space_group_name_H-M   'P 1'
#
loop_
_entity.id
_entity.type
_entity.pdbx_description
1 polymer ?
#
loop_
_entity_poly.entity_id
_entity_poly.type
_entity_poly.pdbx_seq_one_letter_code
_entity_poly.pdbx_strand_id
1 'polypeptide(L)'
;MALIGRPNEPLRPGPEFVVSILAAFLNAWTLAVLARSLGASTLSDGLVLGALVGVGFFGAAFAANTVITKRPWSLFAIDAAHGLIGQMIMAAIVAAWR
;
A
#
# COMPACT_ATOMS: atom_id res chain seq x y z
N MET A 1 -15.89 21.25 -12.48
CA MET A 1 -14.64 20.53 -12.79
C MET A 1 -13.54 21.56 -12.96
N ALA A 2 -12.74 21.79 -11.90
CA ALA A 2 -11.55 22.61 -11.96
C ALA A 2 -10.52 21.99 -10.99
N LEU A 3 -9.88 20.91 -11.46
CA LEU A 3 -8.71 20.29 -10.83
C LEU A 3 -7.54 20.30 -11.82
N ILE A 4 -7.43 21.36 -12.62
CA ILE A 4 -6.16 21.71 -13.25
C ILE A 4 -5.40 22.46 -12.18
N GLY A 5 -4.38 21.80 -11.61
CA GLY A 5 -3.49 22.40 -10.63
C GLY A 5 -2.98 23.73 -11.15
N ARG A 6 -3.09 24.78 -10.32
CA ARG A 6 -2.58 26.10 -10.67
C ARG A 6 -1.06 25.96 -10.83
N PRO A 7 -0.47 26.40 -11.95
CA PRO A 7 0.91 26.06 -12.31
C PRO A 7 1.99 26.58 -11.34
N ASN A 8 1.64 27.34 -10.30
CA ASN A 8 2.59 27.98 -9.38
C ASN A 8 2.09 28.02 -7.93
N GLU A 9 1.13 27.18 -7.53
CA GLU A 9 0.72 27.13 -6.13
C GLU A 9 1.80 26.38 -5.33
N PRO A 10 2.48 27.02 -4.37
CA PRO A 10 3.47 26.32 -3.57
C PRO A 10 2.74 25.19 -2.82
N LEU A 11 3.04 23.95 -3.19
CA LEU A 11 2.61 22.76 -2.44
C LEU A 11 3.25 22.86 -1.06
N ARG A 12 2.56 23.50 -0.13
CA ARG A 12 2.90 23.47 1.28
C ARG A 12 2.46 22.09 1.77
N PRO A 13 3.36 21.24 2.28
CA PRO A 13 2.97 19.94 2.79
C PRO A 13 1.97 20.16 3.93
N GLY A 14 0.72 19.74 3.69
CA GLY A 14 -0.32 19.78 4.69
C GLY A 14 -0.23 18.59 5.65
N PRO A 15 -1.15 18.51 6.63
CA PRO A 15 -1.19 17.43 7.62
C PRO A 15 -1.29 16.02 7.00
N GLU A 16 -1.78 15.90 5.77
CA GLU A 16 -1.87 14.64 5.02
C GLU A 16 -0.53 13.93 4.83
N PHE A 17 0.59 14.67 4.72
CA PHE A 17 1.91 14.06 4.61
C PHE A 17 2.32 13.37 5.91
N VAL A 18 2.04 13.99 7.06
CA VAL A 18 2.34 13.40 8.38
C VAL A 18 1.54 12.12 8.56
N VAL A 19 0.25 12.16 8.24
CA VAL A 19 -0.63 10.98 8.30
C VAL A 19 -0.12 9.88 7.36
N SER A 20 0.32 10.25 6.16
CA SER A 20 0.85 9.29 5.17
C SER A 20 2.14 8.61 5.63
N ILE A 21 3.06 9.36 6.26
CA ILE A 21 4.30 8.82 6.82
C ILE A 21 3.99 7.84 7.96
N LEU A 22 3.09 8.21 8.87
CA LEU A 22 2.69 7.34 9.98
C LEU A 22 1.99 6.07 9.49
N ALA A 23 1.11 6.19 8.50
CA ALA A 23 0.45 5.05 7.87
C ALA A 23 1.46 4.12 7.17
N ALA A 24 2.43 4.69 6.44
CA ALA A 24 3.47 3.90 5.79
C ALA A 24 4.38 3.19 6.79
N PHE A 25 4.76 3.85 7.88
CA PHE A 25 5.53 3.26 8.97
C PHE A 25 4.78 2.11 9.63
N LEU A 26 3.50 2.32 9.97
CA LEU A 26 2.65 1.29 10.56
C LEU A 26 2.54 0.07 9.62
N ASN A 27 2.32 0.31 8.33
CA ASN A 27 2.24 -0.77 7.33
C ASN A 27 3.54 -1.58 7.24
N ALA A 28 4.69 -0.91 7.15
CA ALA A 28 6.00 -1.55 7.12
C ALA A 28 6.27 -2.35 8.40
N TRP A 29 5.93 -1.78 9.56
CA TRP A 29 6.07 -2.46 10.84
C TRP A 29 5.17 -3.70 10.95
N THR A 30 3.91 -3.61 10.51
CA THR A 30 3.00 -4.77 10.46
C THR A 30 3.57 -5.88 9.57
N LEU A 31 4.08 -5.54 8.38
CA LEU A 31 4.75 -6.53 7.52
C LEU A 31 5.98 -7.14 8.19
N ALA A 32 6.76 -6.36 8.95
CA ALA A 32 7.92 -6.87 9.69
C ALA A 32 7.53 -7.89 10.76
N VAL A 33 6.48 -7.58 11.52
CA VAL A 33 5.94 -8.47 12.55
C VAL A 33 5.45 -9.75 11.90
N LEU A 34 4.65 -9.66 10.82
CA LEU A 34 4.15 -10.83 10.10
C LEU A 34 5.28 -11.69 9.54
N ALA A 35 6.28 -11.07 8.90
CA ALA A 35 7.44 -11.78 8.35
C ALA A 35 8.17 -12.57 9.45
N ARG A 36 8.45 -11.94 10.60
CA ARG A 36 9.07 -12.62 11.76
C ARG A 36 8.20 -13.74 12.31
N SER A 37 6.90 -13.50 12.48
CA SER A 37 5.98 -14.50 13.03
C SER A 37 5.81 -15.72 12.12
N LEU A 38 5.90 -15.54 10.81
CA LEU A 38 5.82 -16.60 9.80
C LEU A 38 7.18 -17.25 9.51
N GLY A 39 8.27 -16.77 10.11
CA GLY A 39 9.62 -17.27 9.84
C GLY A 39 10.12 -16.93 8.43
N ALA A 40 9.52 -15.94 7.76
CA ALA A 40 9.96 -15.48 6.45
C ALA A 40 11.38 -14.89 6.56
N SER A 41 12.32 -15.46 5.84
CA SER A 41 13.76 -15.10 5.94
C SER A 41 14.41 -14.84 4.59
N THR A 42 13.69 -15.09 3.50
CA THR A 42 14.18 -14.90 2.14
C THR A 42 13.38 -13.83 1.41
N LEU A 43 13.97 -13.30 0.33
CA LEU A 43 13.30 -12.36 -0.56
C LEU A 43 12.02 -12.96 -1.16
N SER A 44 12.04 -14.24 -1.53
CA SER A 44 10.88 -14.96 -2.05
C SER A 44 9.76 -15.08 -1.03
N ASP A 45 10.07 -15.36 0.24
CA ASP A 45 9.06 -15.44 1.30
C ASP A 45 8.37 -14.08 1.49
N GLY A 46 9.17 -13.00 1.46
CA GLY A 46 8.64 -11.65 1.53
C GLY A 46 7.76 -11.28 0.34
N LEU A 47 8.12 -11.69 -0.89
CA LEU A 47 7.26 -11.48 -2.07
C LEU A 47 5.92 -12.21 -1.93
N VAL A 48 5.92 -13.46 -1.46
CA VAL A 48 4.70 -14.24 -1.23
C VAL A 48 3.85 -13.61 -0.12
N LEU A 49 4.47 -13.21 0.99
CA LEU A 49 3.78 -12.50 2.07
C LEU A 49 3.14 -11.20 1.58
N GLY A 50 3.89 -10.39 0.84
CA GLY A 50 3.39 -9.14 0.28
C GLY A 50 2.27 -9.35 -0.75
N ALA A 51 2.31 -10.43 -1.53
CA ALA A 51 1.23 -10.79 -2.43
C ALA A 51 -0.04 -11.21 -1.66
N LEU A 52 0.09 -12.01 -0.60
CA LEU A 52 -1.02 -12.41 0.26
C LEU A 52 -1.67 -11.20 0.95
N VAL A 53 -0.85 -10.32 1.53
CA VAL A 53 -1.30 -9.08 2.18
C VAL A 53 -1.93 -8.13 1.16
N GLY A 54 -1.30 -7.96 0.00
CA GLY A 54 -1.79 -7.10 -1.07
C GLY A 54 -3.14 -7.55 -1.63
N VAL A 55 -3.33 -8.84 -1.90
CA VAL A 55 -4.61 -9.35 -2.40
C VAL A 55 -5.65 -9.42 -1.29
N GLY A 56 -5.31 -10.05 -0.16
CA GLY A 56 -6.25 -10.37 0.90
C GLY A 56 -6.74 -9.16 1.69
N PHE A 57 -5.86 -8.19 1.97
CA PHE A 57 -6.23 -7.00 2.73
C PHE A 57 -6.51 -5.81 1.81
N PHE A 58 -5.54 -5.39 0.99
CA PHE A 58 -5.68 -4.19 0.16
C PHE A 58 -6.70 -4.40 -0.96
N GLY A 59 -6.62 -5.52 -1.68
CA GLY A 59 -7.57 -5.88 -2.74
C GLY A 59 -9.01 -5.92 -2.23
N ALA A 60 -9.25 -6.60 -1.12
CA ALA A 60 -10.58 -6.67 -0.51
C ALA A 60 -11.08 -5.29 -0.05
N ALA A 61 -10.24 -4.50 0.62
CA ALA A 61 -10.60 -3.17 1.09
C ALA A 61 -10.93 -2.21 -0.07
N PHE A 62 -10.13 -2.21 -1.14
CA PHE A 62 -10.39 -1.39 -2.32
C PHE A 62 -11.61 -1.86 -3.11
N ALA A 63 -11.88 -3.16 -3.17
CA ALA A 63 -13.09 -3.67 -3.83
C ALA A 63 -14.34 -3.18 -3.10
N ALA A 64 -14.38 -3.31 -1.78
CA ALA A 64 -15.48 -2.80 -0.95
C ALA A 64 -15.65 -1.28 -1.13
N ASN A 65 -14.56 -0.52 -1.07
CA ASN A 65 -14.59 0.93 -1.29
C ASN A 65 -15.12 1.30 -2.67
N THR A 66 -14.72 0.57 -3.72
CA THR A 66 -15.14 0.81 -5.11
C THR A 66 -16.65 0.62 -5.26
N VAL A 67 -17.20 -0.44 -4.67
CA VAL A 67 -18.65 -0.71 -4.69
C VAL A 67 -19.42 0.39 -3.96
N ILE A 68 -18.99 0.78 -2.76
CA ILE A 68 -19.68 1.78 -1.93
C ILE A 68 -19.63 3.17 -2.57
N THR A 69 -18.46 3.57 -3.06
CA THR A 69 -18.25 4.90 -3.68
C THR A 69 -18.70 4.96 -5.13
N LYS A 70 -19.19 3.84 -5.69
CA LYS A 70 -19.60 3.70 -7.10
C LYS A 70 -18.50 4.16 -8.08
N ARG A 71 -17.23 3.95 -7.71
CA ARG A 71 -16.09 4.25 -8.58
C ARG A 71 -16.01 3.23 -9.71
N PRO A 72 -15.49 3.61 -10.89
CA PRO A 72 -15.29 2.66 -11.98
C PRO A 72 -14.27 1.59 -11.59
N TRP A 73 -14.52 0.34 -12.00
CA TRP A 73 -13.63 -0.80 -11.74
C TRP A 73 -12.23 -0.66 -12.36
N SER A 74 -12.06 0.22 -13.36
CA SER A 74 -10.74 0.58 -13.88
C SER A 74 -9.87 1.28 -12.82
N LEU A 75 -10.46 2.14 -11.98
CA LEU A 75 -9.71 2.79 -10.88
C LEU A 75 -9.38 1.78 -9.78
N PHE A 76 -10.28 0.85 -9.50
CA PHE A 76 -9.99 -0.27 -8.60
C PHE A 76 -8.74 -1.03 -9.06
N ALA A 77 -8.67 -1.39 -10.35
CA ALA A 77 -7.53 -2.15 -10.87
C ALA A 77 -6.22 -1.37 -10.70
N ILE A 78 -6.23 -0.06 -10.90
CA ILE A 78 -5.04 0.80 -10.70
C ILE A 78 -4.66 0.85 -9.23
N ASP A 79 -5.61 1.20 -8.35
CA ASP A 79 -5.36 1.33 -6.91
C ASP A 79 -4.88 0.00 -6.30
N ALA A 80 -5.53 -1.11 -6.69
CA ALA A 80 -5.19 -2.46 -6.23
C ALA A 80 -3.86 -2.96 -6.77
N ALA A 81 -3.55 -2.76 -8.06
CA ALA A 81 -2.26 -3.15 -8.62
C ALA A 81 -1.12 -2.34 -8.00
N HIS A 82 -1.30 -1.03 -7.82
CA HIS A 82 -0.32 -0.19 -7.16
C HIS A 82 -0.09 -0.64 -5.71
N GLY A 83 -1.16 -0.85 -4.95
CA GLY A 83 -1.09 -1.37 -3.58
C GLY A 83 -0.40 -2.72 -3.52
N LEU A 84 -0.76 -3.67 -4.39
CA LEU A 84 -0.18 -5.01 -4.45
C LEU A 84 1.33 -4.97 -4.68
N ILE A 85 1.79 -4.23 -5.69
CA ILE A 85 3.22 -4.08 -6.00
C ILE A 85 3.94 -3.43 -4.82
N GLY A 86 3.35 -2.40 -4.21
CA GLY A 86 3.89 -1.75 -3.02
C GLY A 86 4.08 -2.71 -1.84
N GLN A 87 3.07 -3.55 -1.55
CA GLN A 87 3.14 -4.54 -0.48
C GLN A 87 4.18 -5.63 -0.78
N MET A 88 4.27 -6.11 -2.02
CA MET A 88 5.30 -7.08 -2.43
C MET A 88 6.71 -6.55 -2.21
N ILE A 89 6.99 -5.33 -2.69
CA ILE A 89 8.33 -4.73 -2.55
C ILE A 89 8.65 -4.49 -1.08
N MET A 90 7.72 -3.92 -0.31
CA MET A 90 7.93 -3.60 1.10
C MET A 90 8.15 -4.87 1.93
N ALA A 91 7.33 -5.91 1.73
CA ALA A 91 7.46 -7.17 2.45
C ALA A 91 8.76 -7.90 2.07
N ALA A 92 9.16 -7.85 0.79
CA ALA A 92 10.42 -8.43 0.33
C ALA A 92 11.64 -7.74 0.96
N ILE A 93 11.64 -6.41 1.04
CA ILE A 93 12.69 -5.64 1.72
C ILE A 93 12.76 -6.05 3.18
N VAL A 94 11.63 -5.97 3.89
CA VAL A 94 11.59 -6.20 5.34
C VAL A 94 11.91 -7.65 5.71
N ALA A 95 11.52 -8.64 4.90
CA ALA A 95 11.88 -10.04 5.13
C ALA A 95 13.36 -10.33 4.86
N ALA A 96 13.98 -9.63 3.91
CA ALA A 96 15.41 -9.76 3.61
C ALA A 96 16.30 -8.96 4.58
N TRP A 97 15.74 -7.94 5.24
CA TRP A 97 16.45 -7.10 6.19
C TRP A 97 16.45 -7.74 7.58
N ARG A 98 17.64 -8.03 8.10
CA ARG A 98 17.87 -8.69 9.38
C ARG A 98 18.73 -7.83 10.28
#